data_AF-A0A354GKB7-F1
#
_entry.id   AF-A0A354GKB7-F1
#
_cell.length_a   1.000
_cell.length_b   1.000
_cell.length_c   1.000
_cell.angle_alpha   90.00
_cell.angle_beta   90.00
_cell.angle_gamma   90.00
#
_symmetry.space_group_name_H-M   'P 1'
#
loop_
_entity.id
_entity.type
_entity.pdbx_description
1 polymer ?
#
loop_
_entity_poly.entity_id
_entity_poly.type
_entity_poly.pdbx_seq_one_letter_code
_entity_poly.pdbx_strand_id
1 'polypeptide(L)'
;MNPPAPNRRAFLKRTALGLLGGAVGLGGYAWLVEPHWIEVVRRDLPIRFLPDSLIGKTLVQISDLHIGPEVSDSYLRDAFQTVSQFAPDILVVTGD
;
A
#
# COMPACT_ATOMS: atom_id res chain seq x y z
N MET A 1 3.11 -41.26 -34.45
CA MET A 1 4.48 -40.75 -34.23
C MET A 1 4.48 -39.95 -32.94
N ASN A 2 5.30 -40.32 -31.96
CA ASN A 2 5.45 -39.53 -30.73
C ASN A 2 6.29 -38.28 -31.05
N PRO A 3 5.91 -37.08 -30.56
CA PRO A 3 6.70 -35.89 -30.80
C PRO A 3 8.12 -36.05 -30.22
N PRO A 4 9.15 -35.49 -30.86
CA PRO A 4 10.51 -35.58 -30.37
C PRO A 4 10.58 -35.01 -28.96
N ALA A 5 11.17 -35.76 -28.03
CA ALA A 5 11.31 -35.34 -26.65
C ALA A 5 12.03 -33.99 -26.58
N PRO A 6 11.54 -33.00 -25.83
CA PRO A 6 12.15 -31.67 -25.77
C PRO A 6 13.61 -31.78 -25.30
N ASN A 7 14.49 -31.01 -25.94
CA ASN A 7 15.91 -30.97 -25.57
C ASN A 7 16.03 -30.59 -24.09
N ARG A 8 16.51 -31.51 -23.25
CA ARG A 8 16.65 -31.35 -21.80
C ARG A 8 17.37 -30.06 -21.42
N ARG A 9 18.43 -29.70 -22.15
CA ARG A 9 19.19 -28.45 -21.93
C ARG A 9 18.35 -27.22 -22.24
N ALA A 10 17.58 -27.25 -23.33
CA ALA A 10 16.71 -26.15 -23.70
C ALA A 10 15.55 -25.98 -22.71
N PHE A 11 14.97 -27.10 -22.25
CA PHE A 11 13.95 -27.11 -21.21
C PHE A 11 14.47 -26.48 -19.91
N LEU A 12 15.59 -26.98 -19.38
CA LEU A 12 16.19 -26.44 -18.14
C LEU A 12 16.54 -24.95 -18.26
N LYS A 13 17.10 -24.51 -19.40
CA LYS A 13 17.38 -23.08 -19.63
C LYS A 13 16.11 -22.23 -19.61
N ARG A 14 15.05 -22.67 -20.28
CA ARG A 14 13.76 -21.95 -20.31
C ARG A 14 13.11 -21.91 -18.93
N THR A 15 13.16 -23.00 -18.18
CA THR A 15 12.66 -23.05 -16.81
C THR A 15 13.47 -22.10 -15.91
N ALA A 16 14.80 -22.13 -15.98
CA ALA A 16 15.65 -21.23 -15.20
C ALA A 16 15.40 -19.75 -15.54
N LEU A 17 15.27 -19.41 -16.83
CA LEU A 17 14.90 -18.08 -17.28
C LEU A 17 13.50 -17.67 -16.78
N GLY A 18 12.53 -18.58 -16.84
CA GLY A 18 11.18 -18.34 -16.34
C GLY A 18 11.14 -18.09 -14.83
N LEU A 19 11.88 -18.88 -14.05
CA LEU A 19 12.01 -18.69 -12.60
C LEU A 19 12.69 -17.35 -12.27
N LEU A 20 13.78 -17.01 -12.96
CA LEU A 20 14.45 -15.74 -12.76
C LEU A 20 13.53 -14.56 -13.11
N GLY A 21 12.83 -14.63 -14.25
CA GLY A 21 11.87 -13.62 -14.64
C GLY A 21 10.72 -13.47 -13.64
N GLY A 22 10.20 -14.59 -13.12
CA GLY A 22 9.18 -14.58 -12.08
C GLY A 22 9.68 -13.95 -10.77
N ALA A 23 10.89 -14.28 -10.33
CA ALA A 23 11.49 -13.71 -9.13
C ALA A 23 11.71 -12.20 -9.26
N VAL A 24 12.24 -11.74 -10.40
CA VAL A 24 12.41 -10.31 -10.68
C VAL A 24 11.06 -9.59 -10.74
N GLY A 25 10.05 -10.19 -11.37
CA GLY A 25 8.71 -9.62 -11.43
C GLY A 25 8.07 -9.47 -10.05
N LEU A 26 8.13 -10.52 -9.21
CA LEU A 26 7.62 -10.49 -7.84
C LEU A 26 8.39 -9.50 -6.96
N GLY A 27 9.72 -9.51 -7.03
CA GLY A 27 10.56 -8.58 -6.27
C GLY A 27 10.33 -7.11 -6.68
N GLY A 28 10.19 -6.86 -7.98
CA GLY A 28 9.85 -5.53 -8.50
C GLY A 28 8.46 -5.07 -8.05
N TYR A 29 7.46 -5.96 -8.06
CA TYR A 29 6.12 -5.65 -7.55
C TYR A 29 6.14 -5.32 -6.05
N ALA A 30 6.76 -6.18 -5.24
CA ALA A 30 6.84 -5.98 -3.78
C ALA A 30 7.56 -4.67 -3.43
N TRP A 31 8.57 -4.28 -4.21
CA TRP A 31 9.31 -3.05 -3.93
C TRP A 31 8.62 -1.78 -4.44
N LEU A 32 8.02 -1.83 -5.65
CA LEU A 32 7.52 -0.63 -6.31
C LEU A 32 6.02 -0.38 -6.07
N VAL A 33 5.22 -1.42 -5.80
CA VAL A 33 3.76 -1.31 -5.74
C VAL A 33 3.23 -1.38 -4.31
N GLU A 34 3.61 -2.41 -3.57
CA GLU A 34 3.09 -2.68 -2.22
C GLU A 34 3.22 -1.51 -1.24
N PRO A 35 4.34 -0.75 -1.17
CA PRO A 35 4.49 0.32 -0.19
C PRO A 35 3.61 1.55 -0.44
N HIS A 36 3.01 1.67 -1.62
CA HIS A 36 2.30 2.88 -2.05
C HIS A 36 0.78 2.77 -1.89
N TRP A 37 0.28 1.72 -1.23
CA TRP A 37 -1.16 1.54 -1.02
C TRP A 37 -1.65 2.34 0.17
N ILE A 38 -2.42 3.39 -0.10
CA ILE A 38 -3.11 4.18 0.92
C ILE A 38 -4.44 3.52 1.20
N GLU A 39 -4.57 2.89 2.36
CA GLU A 39 -5.84 2.33 2.81
C GLU A 39 -6.66 3.40 3.55
N VAL A 40 -7.88 3.65 3.08
CA VAL A 40 -8.84 4.53 3.78
C VAL A 40 -9.94 3.67 4.40
N VAL A 41 -9.92 3.58 5.72
CA VAL A 41 -10.92 2.84 6.48
C VAL A 41 -11.86 3.82 7.18
N ARG A 42 -13.16 3.74 6.88
CA ARG A 42 -14.20 4.47 7.62
C ARG A 42 -14.81 3.57 8.68
N ARG A 43 -14.93 4.08 9.91
CA ARG A 43 -15.55 3.39 11.04
C ARG A 43 -16.42 4.35 11.83
N ASP A 44 -17.54 3.85 12.34
CA ASP A 44 -18.28 4.56 13.37
C ASP A 44 -17.46 4.56 14.67
N LEU A 45 -17.39 5.71 15.33
CA LEU A 45 -16.59 5.90 16.54
C LEU A 45 -17.51 6.13 17.75
N PRO A 46 -18.07 5.06 18.36
CA PRO A 46 -18.94 5.19 19.52
C PRO A 46 -18.12 5.57 20.75
N ILE A 47 -18.20 6.84 21.16
CA ILE A 47 -17.53 7.35 22.35
C ILE A 47 -18.57 7.55 23.46
N ARG A 48 -18.36 6.88 24.60
CA ARG A 48 -19.20 7.09 25.78
C ARG A 48 -18.97 8.49 26.36
N PHE A 49 -20.05 9.17 26.72
CA PHE A 49 -20.02 10.52 27.29
C PHE A 49 -19.33 11.56 26.38
N LEU A 50 -19.52 11.42 25.07
CA LEU A 50 -19.02 12.39 24.10
C LEU A 50 -19.74 13.74 24.31
N PRO A 51 -19.02 14.86 24.49
CA PRO A 51 -19.65 16.18 24.58
C PRO A 51 -20.51 16.50 23.36
N ASP A 52 -21.65 17.15 23.58
CA ASP A 52 -22.63 17.46 22.51
C ASP A 52 -22.01 18.26 21.35
N SER A 53 -21.01 19.10 21.62
CA SER A 53 -20.29 19.87 20.60
C SER A 53 -19.50 19.02 19.61
N LEU A 54 -19.22 17.75 19.95
CA LEU A 54 -18.49 16.80 19.13
C LEU A 54 -19.39 15.79 18.41
N ILE A 55 -20.70 15.79 18.69
CA ILE A 55 -21.64 14.89 18.04
C ILE A 55 -21.75 15.25 16.55
N GLY A 56 -21.58 14.24 15.68
CA GLY A 56 -21.59 14.40 14.23
C GLY A 56 -20.31 15.01 13.65
N LYS A 57 -19.30 15.29 14.48
CA LYS A 57 -17.97 15.70 14.00
C LYS A 57 -17.24 14.53 13.37
N THR A 58 -16.43 14.85 12.37
CA THR A 58 -15.59 13.90 11.66
C THR A 58 -14.14 14.00 12.14
N LEU A 59 -13.54 12.85 12.45
CA LEU A 59 -12.14 12.74 12.82
C LEU A 59 -11.42 11.87 11.79
N VAL A 60 -10.32 12.40 11.25
CA VAL A 60 -9.38 11.60 10.47
C VAL A 60 -8.12 11.41 11.30
N GLN A 61 -7.71 10.15 11.44
CA GLN A 61 -6.44 9.76 12.04
C GLN A 61 -5.49 9.30 10.93
N ILE A 62 -4.31 9.88 10.88
CA ILE A 62 -3.21 9.41 10.04
C ILE A 62 -2.20 8.73 10.95
N SER A 63 -1.68 7.55 10.55
CA SER A 63 -0.58 6.89 11.24
C SER A 63 0.56 6.51 10.30
N ASP A 64 1.74 6.27 10.90
CA ASP A 64 2.91 5.62 10.29
C ASP A 64 3.32 6.24 8.94
N LEU A 65 3.37 7.57 8.90
CA LEU A 65 3.84 8.30 7.72
C LEU A 65 5.31 8.02 7.38
N HIS A 66 6.10 7.57 8.37
CA HIS A 66 7.53 7.26 8.28
C HIS A 66 8.31 8.31 7.46
N ILE A 67 8.06 9.60 7.72
CA ILE A 67 8.66 10.70 6.97
C ILE A 67 10.19 10.61 7.10
N GLY A 68 10.86 10.34 5.97
CA GLY A 68 12.29 10.12 5.93
C GLY A 68 12.81 9.95 4.50
N PRO A 69 14.14 9.80 4.32
CA PRO A 69 14.78 9.66 3.00
C PRO A 69 14.22 8.51 2.15
N GLU A 70 13.68 7.48 2.79
CA GLU A 70 13.13 6.28 2.17
C GLU A 70 11.70 6.48 1.65
N VAL A 71 10.99 7.52 2.11
CA VAL A 71 9.60 7.81 1.71
C VAL A 71 9.58 8.97 0.73
N SER A 72 8.87 8.78 -0.39
CA SER A 72 8.81 9.80 -1.45
C SER A 72 7.90 10.98 -1.07
N ASP A 73 8.32 12.19 -1.42
CA ASP A 73 7.50 13.40 -1.31
C ASP A 73 6.17 13.28 -2.07
N SER A 74 6.17 12.58 -3.21
CA SER A 74 4.96 12.33 -4.00
C SER A 74 3.94 11.50 -3.22
N TYR A 75 4.40 10.43 -2.56
CA TYR A 75 3.53 9.60 -1.72
C TYR A 75 2.88 10.42 -0.61
N LEU A 76 3.66 11.24 0.09
CA LEU A 76 3.15 12.10 1.17
C LEU A 76 2.13 13.12 0.63
N ARG A 77 2.40 13.73 -0.52
CA ARG A 77 1.46 14.67 -1.16
C ARG A 77 0.15 13.99 -1.53
N ASP A 78 0.21 12.80 -2.12
CA ASP A 78 -0.99 12.04 -2.51
C ASP A 78 -1.80 11.60 -1.27
N ALA A 79 -1.13 11.22 -0.19
CA ALA A 79 -1.76 10.92 1.10
C ALA A 79 -2.48 12.13 1.69
N PHE A 80 -1.80 13.28 1.77
CA PHE A 80 -2.41 14.50 2.28
C PHE A 80 -3.54 15.02 1.38
N GLN A 81 -3.40 14.89 0.06
CA GLN A 81 -4.47 15.23 -0.88
C GLN A 81 -5.69 14.32 -0.66
N THR A 82 -5.47 13.01 -0.48
CA THR A 82 -6.54 12.05 -0.16
C THR A 82 -7.23 12.43 1.15
N VAL A 83 -6.46 12.72 2.20
CA VAL A 83 -7.01 13.11 3.51
C VAL A 83 -7.82 14.41 3.42
N SER A 84 -7.34 15.40 2.66
CA SER A 84 -8.03 16.69 2.50
C SER A 84 -9.42 16.56 1.90
N GLN A 85 -9.67 15.53 1.08
CA GLN A 85 -10.97 15.30 0.44
C GLN A 85 -12.07 14.92 1.43
N PHE A 86 -11.71 14.44 2.63
CA PHE A 86 -12.69 14.12 3.67
C PHE A 86 -13.16 15.34 4.46
N ALA A 87 -12.50 16.50 4.30
CA ALA A 87 -12.79 17.74 5.02
C ALA A 87 -13.07 17.52 6.53
N PRO A 88 -12.15 16.87 7.27
CA PRO A 88 -12.41 16.50 8.66
C PRO A 88 -12.48 17.73 9.58
N ASP A 89 -13.34 17.66 10.60
CA ASP A 89 -13.37 18.67 11.66
C ASP A 89 -12.14 18.56 12.56
N ILE A 90 -11.61 17.33 12.72
CA ILE A 90 -10.46 17.02 13.57
C ILE A 90 -9.49 16.16 12.77
N LEU A 91 -8.25 16.64 12.63
CA LEU A 91 -7.16 15.86 12.08
C LEU A 91 -6.19 15.50 13.21
N VAL A 92 -5.91 14.21 13.36
CA VAL A 92 -4.92 13.71 14.32
C VAL A 92 -3.86 12.94 13.56
N VAL A 93 -2.60 13.25 13.83
CA VAL A 93 -1.46 12.45 13.38
C VAL A 93 -0.94 11.68 14.58
N THR A 94 -0.83 10.38 14.43
CA THR A 94 -0.43 9.43 15.48
C THR A 94 0.63 8.48 14.95
N GLY A 95 1.26 7.71 15.83
CA GLY A 95 2.23 6.69 15.44
C GLY A 95 3.67 7.14 15.68
N ASP A 96 4.56 6.50 14.92
CA ASP A 96 6.02 6.37 15.06
C ASP A 96 6.47 5.42 16.19
#